data_AF-A0A809XGP4-F1
#
_entry.id   AF-A0A809XGP4-F1
#
_cell.length_a   1.000
_cell.length_b   1.000
_cell.length_c   1.000
_cell.angle_alpha   90.00
_cell.angle_beta   90.00
_cell.angle_gamma   90.00
#
_symmetry.space_group_name_H-M   'P 1'
#
loop_
_entity.id
_entity.type
_entity.pdbx_description
1 polymer ?
#
loop_
_entity_poly.entity_id
_entity_poly.type
_entity_poly.pdbx_seq_one_letter_code
_entity_poly.pdbx_strand_id
1 'polypeptide(L)'
;MKYATDTTKQVLVRMGNERVRGMMESVAAGSEELNASVREISEAMTKSRETAMSAVDQVAAADAQAQRLTEAAQAMSGIVEMINSITGQINLLALNATIESARAGEAGRGFAVVASEVKSLANQAKQATDKIGQEIGSLNGISGDVVSALGSIKQAINNVSEYVTSTAAAVEEQSTVTNEMSTSMQRAAAEAAAIAARA
;
A
#
# COMPACT_ATOMS: atom_id res chain seq x y z
N MET A 1 35.54 29.75 66.09
CA MET A 1 35.48 30.02 64.63
C MET A 1 35.76 28.76 63.81
N LYS A 2 36.87 28.02 64.00
CA LYS A 2 37.20 26.80 63.22
C LYS A 2 36.08 25.74 63.15
N TYR A 3 35.42 25.44 64.29
CA TYR A 3 34.31 24.48 64.34
C TYR A 3 33.06 24.93 63.55
N ALA A 4 32.68 26.21 63.62
CA ALA A 4 31.52 26.73 62.87
C ALA A 4 31.78 26.76 61.35
N THR A 5 33.03 26.98 60.93
CA THR A 5 33.41 26.92 59.51
C THR A 5 33.42 25.49 58.96
N ASP A 6 33.78 24.49 59.78
CA ASP A 6 33.76 23.07 59.40
C ASP A 6 32.32 22.53 59.25
N THR A 7 31.45 22.86 60.21
CA THR A 7 30.02 22.46 60.15
C THR A 7 29.33 23.04 58.92
N THR A 8 29.61 24.31 58.56
CA THR A 8 29.05 24.93 57.34
C THR A 8 29.50 24.23 56.07
N LYS A 9 30.76 23.77 56.00
CA LYS A 9 31.27 23.00 54.85
C LYS A 9 30.62 21.62 54.74
N GLN A 10 30.49 20.90 55.86
CA GLN A 10 29.81 19.60 55.90
C GLN A 10 28.34 19.70 55.47
N VAL A 11 27.62 20.72 55.94
CA VAL A 11 26.21 20.96 55.55
C VAL A 11 26.10 21.26 54.06
N LEU A 12 26.97 22.10 53.50
CA LEU A 12 26.98 22.40 52.06
C LEU A 12 27.27 21.16 51.19
N VAL A 13 28.19 20.29 51.62
CA VAL A 13 28.49 19.03 50.92
C VAL A 13 27.30 18.08 50.96
N ARG A 14 26.61 17.94 52.10
CA ARG A 14 25.40 17.11 52.21
C ARG A 14 24.27 17.63 51.33
N MET A 15 23.99 18.94 51.36
CA MET A 15 22.98 19.56 50.50
C MET A 15 23.30 19.38 49.00
N GLY A 16 24.57 19.51 48.62
CA GLY A 16 25.02 19.24 47.25
C GLY A 16 24.79 17.79 46.84
N ASN A 17 25.17 16.83 47.70
CA ASN A 17 24.94 15.40 47.47
C ASN A 17 23.46 15.03 47.39
N GLU A 18 22.60 15.56 48.26
CA GLU A 18 21.15 15.34 48.20
C GLU A 18 20.55 15.84 46.89
N ARG A 19 20.98 17.02 46.42
CA ARG A 19 20.55 17.56 45.13
C ARG A 19 21.01 16.69 43.96
N VAL A 20 22.27 16.23 43.98
CA VAL A 20 22.81 15.31 42.97
C VAL A 20 22.06 13.98 42.96
N ARG A 21 21.75 13.43 44.14
CA ARG A 21 20.97 12.20 44.28
C ARG A 21 19.56 12.35 43.70
N GLY A 22 18.87 13.46 44.01
CA GLY A 22 17.56 13.74 43.44
C GLY A 22 17.57 13.87 41.91
N MET A 23 18.64 14.46 41.33
CA MET A 23 18.80 14.48 39.87
C MET A 23 19.02 13.07 39.30
N MET A 24 19.81 12.23 39.96
CA MET A 24 20.05 10.83 39.53
C MET A 24 18.78 9.98 39.62
N GLU A 25 18.01 10.10 40.71
CA GLU A 25 16.70 9.44 40.88
C GLU A 25 15.73 9.86 39.77
N SER A 26 15.72 11.15 39.40
CA SER A 26 14.90 11.66 38.29
C SER A 26 15.31 11.10 36.93
N VAL A 27 16.62 11.01 36.63
CA VAL A 27 17.12 10.40 35.39
C VAL A 27 16.85 8.89 35.34
N ALA A 28 16.95 8.19 36.48
CA ALA A 28 16.60 6.77 36.58
C ALA A 28 15.11 6.55 36.29
N ALA A 29 14.23 7.37 36.88
CA ALA A 29 12.79 7.32 36.59
C ALA A 29 12.48 7.60 35.11
N GLY A 30 13.13 8.62 34.51
CA GLY A 30 13.00 8.89 33.08
C GLY A 30 13.52 7.75 32.19
N SER A 31 14.54 7.02 32.65
CA SER A 31 15.05 5.82 31.95
C SER A 31 14.06 4.65 32.03
N GLU A 32 13.34 4.48 33.14
CA GLU A 32 12.28 3.48 33.25
C GLU A 32 11.09 3.81 32.34
N GLU A 33 10.69 5.08 32.27
CA GLU A 33 9.64 5.56 31.35
C GLU A 33 10.05 5.37 29.88
N LEU A 34 11.28 5.72 29.51
CA LEU A 34 11.81 5.46 28.17
C LEU A 34 11.82 3.98 27.81
N ASN A 35 12.15 3.09 28.75
CA ASN A 35 12.09 1.65 28.54
C ASN A 35 10.66 1.17 28.25
N ALA A 36 9.65 1.75 28.93
CA ALA A 36 8.24 1.47 28.64
C ALA A 36 7.88 1.91 27.22
N SER A 37 8.24 3.15 26.82
CA SER A 37 8.01 3.64 25.47
C SER A 37 8.72 2.82 24.40
N VAL A 38 9.95 2.38 24.65
CA VAL A 38 10.72 1.49 23.76
C VAL A 38 9.96 0.18 23.51
N ARG A 39 9.40 -0.44 24.55
CA ARG A 39 8.60 -1.68 24.41
C ARG A 39 7.34 -1.45 23.58
N GLU A 40 6.61 -0.36 23.84
CA GLU A 40 5.42 -0.01 23.06
C GLU A 40 5.76 0.22 21.58
N ILE A 41 6.88 0.90 21.30
CA ILE A 41 7.36 1.09 19.93
C ILE A 41 7.71 -0.26 19.30
N SER A 42 8.44 -1.15 19.99
CA SER A 42 8.76 -2.49 19.47
C SER A 42 7.51 -3.31 19.10
N GLU A 43 6.47 -3.28 19.94
CA GLU A 43 5.18 -3.92 19.66
C GLU A 43 4.50 -3.30 18.43
N ALA A 44 4.49 -1.96 18.35
CA ALA A 44 3.95 -1.23 17.19
C ALA A 44 4.72 -1.54 15.90
N MET A 45 6.05 -1.70 15.96
CA MET A 45 6.87 -2.08 14.82
C MET A 45 6.53 -3.49 14.33
N THR A 46 6.34 -4.43 15.24
CA THR A 46 5.94 -5.81 14.92
C THR A 46 4.60 -5.83 14.19
N LYS A 47 3.60 -5.12 14.72
CA LYS A 47 2.28 -4.98 14.10
C LYS A 47 2.35 -4.27 12.74
N SER A 48 3.21 -3.27 12.61
CA SER A 48 3.43 -2.56 11.34
C SER A 48 4.01 -3.49 10.28
N ARG A 49 4.95 -4.38 10.66
CA ARG A 49 5.51 -5.40 9.77
C ARG A 49 4.42 -6.38 9.29
N GLU A 50 3.61 -6.90 10.20
CA GLU A 50 2.50 -7.81 9.85
C GLU A 50 1.51 -7.16 8.90
N THR A 51 1.17 -5.88 9.15
CA THR A 51 0.26 -5.10 8.29
C THR A 51 0.86 -4.89 6.90
N ALA A 52 2.16 -4.57 6.81
CA ALA A 52 2.85 -4.42 5.54
C ALA A 52 2.86 -5.74 4.75
N MET A 53 3.11 -6.88 5.40
CA MET A 53 3.06 -8.20 4.75
C MET A 53 1.66 -8.52 4.23
N SER A 54 0.62 -8.30 5.03
CA SER A 54 -0.78 -8.47 4.59
C SER A 54 -1.13 -7.58 3.39
N ALA A 55 -0.61 -6.35 3.36
CA ALA A 55 -0.80 -5.44 2.24
C ALA A 55 -0.11 -5.95 0.95
N VAL A 56 1.07 -6.59 1.05
CA VAL A 56 1.72 -7.23 -0.10
C VAL A 56 0.84 -8.33 -0.70
N ASP A 57 0.25 -9.17 0.15
CA ASP A 57 -0.63 -10.26 -0.30
C ASP A 57 -1.91 -9.71 -0.98
N GLN A 58 -2.49 -8.65 -0.42
CA GLN A 58 -3.66 -7.98 -1.02
C GLN A 58 -3.34 -7.35 -2.38
N VAL A 59 -2.18 -6.71 -2.51
CA VAL A 59 -1.72 -6.16 -3.79
C VAL A 59 -1.48 -7.27 -4.80
N ALA A 60 -0.90 -8.41 -4.40
CA ALA A 60 -0.70 -9.55 -5.28
C ALA A 60 -2.03 -10.15 -5.76
N ALA A 61 -3.04 -10.24 -4.89
CA ALA A 61 -4.38 -10.69 -5.27
C ALA A 61 -5.06 -9.71 -6.25
N ALA A 62 -4.93 -8.40 -6.02
CA ALA A 62 -5.45 -7.37 -6.92
C ALA A 62 -4.77 -7.41 -8.29
N ASP A 63 -3.46 -7.63 -8.33
CA ASP A 63 -2.66 -7.76 -9.57
C ASP A 63 -3.13 -8.97 -10.40
N ALA A 64 -3.33 -10.13 -9.74
CA ALA A 64 -3.90 -11.31 -10.39
C ALA A 64 -5.31 -11.05 -10.97
N GLN A 65 -6.14 -10.29 -10.27
CA GLN A 65 -7.48 -9.95 -10.74
C GLN A 65 -7.45 -8.98 -11.93
N ALA A 66 -6.52 -8.01 -11.95
CA ALA A 66 -6.32 -7.11 -13.08
C ALA A 66 -5.79 -7.86 -14.32
N GLN A 67 -4.91 -8.84 -14.11
CA GLN A 67 -4.43 -9.71 -15.19
C GLN A 67 -5.57 -10.53 -15.80
N ARG A 68 -6.43 -11.14 -14.96
CA ARG A 68 -7.63 -11.85 -15.43
C ARG A 68 -8.61 -10.97 -16.18
N LEU A 69 -8.74 -9.70 -15.79
CA LEU A 69 -9.56 -8.73 -16.51
C LEU A 69 -9.00 -8.46 -17.92
N THR A 70 -7.67 -8.35 -18.03
CA THR A 70 -6.97 -8.18 -19.31
C THR A 70 -7.16 -9.39 -20.22
N GLU A 71 -7.03 -10.60 -19.69
CA GLU A 71 -7.30 -11.84 -20.44
C GLU A 71 -8.76 -11.93 -20.92
N ALA A 72 -9.72 -11.57 -20.06
CA ALA A 72 -11.13 -11.55 -20.42
C ALA A 72 -11.41 -10.51 -21.52
N ALA A 73 -10.83 -9.32 -21.43
CA ALA A 73 -10.95 -8.28 -22.46
C ALA A 73 -10.35 -8.74 -23.80
N GLN A 74 -9.21 -9.42 -23.81
CA GLN A 74 -8.63 -10.01 -25.03
C GLN A 74 -9.54 -11.07 -25.67
N ALA A 75 -10.12 -11.96 -24.86
CA ALA A 75 -11.09 -12.94 -25.35
C ALA A 75 -12.33 -12.26 -25.96
N MET A 76 -12.82 -11.19 -25.33
CA MET A 76 -13.93 -10.40 -25.87
C MET A 76 -13.57 -9.70 -27.18
N SER A 77 -12.34 -9.20 -27.34
CA SER A 77 -11.87 -8.64 -28.62
C SER A 77 -11.96 -9.66 -29.76
N GLY A 78 -11.56 -10.91 -29.52
CA GLY A 78 -11.70 -11.99 -30.51
C GLY A 78 -13.17 -12.28 -30.88
N ILE A 79 -14.08 -12.21 -29.90
CA ILE A 79 -15.53 -12.34 -30.16
C ILE A 79 -16.04 -11.18 -31.01
N VAL A 80 -15.62 -9.95 -30.71
CA VAL A 80 -15.97 -8.74 -31.48
C VAL A 80 -15.50 -8.86 -32.94
N GLU A 81 -14.27 -9.32 -33.18
CA GLU A 81 -13.75 -9.56 -34.53
C GLU A 81 -14.58 -10.60 -35.29
N MET A 82 -14.94 -11.69 -34.62
CA MET A 82 -15.79 -12.73 -35.20
C MET A 82 -17.18 -12.20 -35.58
N ILE A 83 -17.83 -11.42 -34.70
CA ILE A 83 -19.14 -10.80 -34.99
C ILE A 83 -19.01 -9.81 -36.16
N ASN A 84 -17.94 -9.02 -36.21
CA ASN A 84 -17.67 -8.10 -37.32
C ASN A 84 -17.50 -8.85 -38.66
N SER A 85 -16.87 -10.03 -38.65
CA SER A 85 -16.79 -10.90 -39.83
C SER A 85 -18.17 -11.43 -40.27
N ILE A 86 -18.97 -11.91 -39.31
CA ILE A 86 -20.32 -12.43 -39.57
C ILE A 86 -21.24 -11.32 -40.13
N THR A 87 -21.25 -10.14 -39.53
CA THR A 87 -22.05 -9.00 -40.02
C THR A 87 -21.61 -8.55 -41.41
N GLY A 88 -20.31 -8.60 -41.71
CA GLY A 88 -19.78 -8.40 -43.05
C GLY A 88 -20.31 -9.40 -44.08
N GLN A 89 -20.35 -10.70 -43.73
CA GLN A 89 -20.92 -11.75 -44.58
C GLN A 89 -22.43 -11.57 -44.78
N ILE A 90 -23.17 -11.25 -43.72
CA ILE A 90 -24.62 -10.98 -43.80
C ILE A 90 -24.89 -9.79 -44.73
N ASN A 91 -24.10 -8.72 -44.63
CA ASN A 91 -24.23 -7.55 -45.49
C ASN A 91 -23.93 -7.89 -46.97
N LEU A 92 -22.93 -8.74 -47.24
CA LEU A 92 -22.66 -9.25 -48.60
C LEU A 92 -23.79 -10.13 -49.14
N LEU A 93 -24.34 -11.03 -48.32
CA LEU A 93 -25.50 -11.85 -48.66
C LEU A 93 -26.72 -10.99 -48.99
N ALA A 94 -26.99 -9.97 -48.18
CA ALA A 94 -28.08 -9.03 -48.40
C ALA A 94 -27.88 -8.24 -49.70
N LEU A 95 -26.65 -7.81 -50.00
CA LEU A 95 -26.32 -7.14 -51.26
C LEU A 95 -26.57 -8.04 -52.47
N ASN A 96 -26.12 -9.31 -52.43
CA ASN A 96 -26.39 -10.27 -53.49
C ASN A 96 -27.89 -10.50 -53.69
N ALA A 97 -28.66 -10.59 -52.60
CA ALA A 97 -30.12 -10.70 -52.67
C ALA A 97 -30.77 -9.45 -53.29
N THR A 98 -30.29 -8.25 -52.99
CA THR A 98 -30.74 -7.01 -53.65
C THR A 98 -30.48 -7.04 -55.16
N ILE A 99 -29.30 -7.51 -55.59
CA ILE A 99 -28.93 -7.63 -57.01
C ILE A 99 -29.87 -8.62 -57.73
N GLU A 100 -30.07 -9.80 -57.16
CA GLU A 100 -30.93 -10.81 -57.80
C GLU A 100 -32.41 -10.40 -57.81
N SER A 101 -32.86 -9.68 -56.78
CA SER A 101 -34.21 -9.09 -56.74
C SER A 101 -34.42 -8.06 -57.85
N ALA A 102 -33.41 -7.23 -58.12
CA ALA A 102 -33.45 -6.27 -59.24
C ALA A 102 -33.50 -6.98 -60.60
N ARG A 103 -32.78 -8.10 -60.73
CA ARG A 103 -32.76 -8.93 -61.94
C ARG A 103 -34.10 -9.62 -62.21
N ALA A 104 -34.82 -9.99 -61.15
CA ALA A 104 -36.17 -10.58 -61.24
C ALA A 104 -37.28 -9.55 -61.58
N GLY A 105 -36.98 -8.25 -61.63
CA GLY A 105 -37.94 -7.21 -62.01
C GLY A 105 -39.10 -7.09 -61.02
N GLU A 106 -40.34 -7.01 -61.53
CA GLU A 106 -41.54 -6.88 -60.68
C GLU A 106 -41.74 -8.07 -59.71
N ALA A 107 -41.36 -9.28 -60.13
CA ALA A 107 -41.48 -10.48 -59.31
C ALA A 107 -40.55 -10.46 -58.07
N GLY A 108 -39.47 -9.67 -58.11
CA GLY A 108 -38.48 -9.55 -57.04
C GLY A 108 -38.78 -8.48 -56.00
N ARG A 109 -39.84 -7.66 -56.15
CA ARG A 109 -40.11 -6.51 -55.26
C ARG A 109 -40.18 -6.86 -53.78
N GLY A 110 -40.87 -7.94 -53.41
CA GLY A 110 -40.97 -8.37 -52.01
C GLY A 110 -39.63 -8.79 -51.42
N PHE A 111 -38.81 -9.52 -52.20
CA PHE A 111 -37.46 -9.90 -51.81
C PHE A 111 -36.52 -8.70 -51.69
N ALA A 112 -36.68 -7.69 -52.54
CA ALA A 112 -35.88 -6.46 -52.48
C ALA A 112 -36.06 -5.72 -51.14
N VAL A 113 -37.30 -5.66 -50.61
CA VAL A 113 -37.59 -5.04 -49.31
C VAL A 113 -36.91 -5.80 -48.18
N VAL A 114 -37.04 -7.14 -48.17
CA VAL A 114 -36.39 -7.99 -47.15
C VAL A 114 -34.87 -7.86 -47.21
N ALA A 115 -34.28 -7.87 -48.41
CA ALA A 115 -32.84 -7.69 -48.59
C ALA A 115 -32.35 -6.34 -48.04
N SER A 116 -33.11 -5.26 -48.27
CA SER A 116 -32.80 -3.94 -47.72
C SER A 116 -32.87 -3.91 -46.19
N GLU A 117 -33.88 -4.55 -45.61
CA GLU A 117 -34.04 -4.62 -44.15
C GLU A 117 -32.90 -5.41 -43.50
N VAL A 118 -32.54 -6.56 -44.06
CA VAL A 118 -31.40 -7.37 -43.60
C VAL A 118 -30.10 -6.57 -43.69
N LYS A 119 -29.90 -5.82 -44.78
CA LYS A 119 -28.73 -4.94 -44.94
C LYS A 119 -28.68 -3.85 -43.87
N SER A 120 -29.82 -3.24 -43.55
CA SER A 120 -29.93 -2.24 -42.49
C SER A 120 -29.57 -2.83 -41.12
N LEU A 121 -30.15 -3.98 -40.77
CA LEU A 121 -29.87 -4.70 -39.52
C LEU A 121 -28.39 -5.11 -39.41
N ALA A 122 -27.77 -5.58 -40.49
CA ALA A 122 -26.35 -5.92 -40.52
C ALA A 122 -25.46 -4.70 -40.22
N ASN A 123 -25.80 -3.53 -40.78
CA ASN A 123 -25.07 -2.29 -40.50
C ASN A 123 -25.25 -1.80 -39.06
N GLN A 124 -26.47 -1.90 -38.50
CA GLN A 124 -26.73 -1.58 -37.09
C GLN A 124 -25.95 -2.51 -36.16
N ALA A 125 -25.95 -3.82 -36.44
CA ALA A 125 -25.19 -4.80 -35.68
C ALA A 125 -23.69 -4.51 -35.72
N LYS A 126 -23.15 -4.15 -36.90
CA LYS A 126 -21.75 -3.74 -37.03
C LYS A 126 -21.42 -2.51 -36.17
N GLN A 127 -22.23 -1.44 -36.24
CA GLN A 127 -22.00 -0.25 -35.42
C GLN A 127 -22.05 -0.54 -33.91
N ALA A 128 -22.98 -1.38 -33.47
CA ALA A 128 -23.05 -1.81 -32.08
C ALA A 128 -21.80 -2.60 -31.67
N THR A 129 -21.32 -3.48 -32.55
CA THR A 129 -20.12 -4.31 -32.33
C THR A 129 -18.86 -3.45 -32.27
N ASP A 130 -18.72 -2.47 -33.15
CA ASP A 130 -17.60 -1.51 -33.14
C ASP A 130 -17.58 -0.69 -31.84
N LYS A 131 -18.75 -0.27 -31.34
CA LYS A 131 -18.86 0.41 -30.05
C LYS A 131 -18.44 -0.48 -28.89
N ILE A 132 -18.84 -1.76 -28.89
CA ILE A 132 -18.39 -2.74 -27.88
C ILE A 132 -16.85 -2.90 -27.94
N GLY A 133 -16.27 -2.94 -29.14
CA GLY A 133 -14.82 -2.99 -29.33
C GLY A 133 -14.10 -1.79 -28.71
N GLN A 134 -14.65 -0.58 -28.85
CA GLN A 134 -14.11 0.63 -28.20
C GLN A 134 -14.16 0.54 -26.66
N GLU A 135 -15.27 0.05 -26.09
CA GLU A 135 -15.41 -0.13 -24.64
C GLU A 135 -14.41 -1.17 -24.10
N ILE A 136 -14.20 -2.28 -24.83
CA ILE A 136 -13.18 -3.29 -24.47
C ILE A 136 -11.76 -2.69 -24.50
N GLY A 137 -11.46 -1.85 -25.50
CA GLY A 137 -10.19 -1.13 -25.57
C GLY A 137 -9.98 -0.23 -24.35
N SER A 138 -11.01 0.53 -23.95
CA SER A 138 -10.98 1.35 -22.73
C SER A 138 -10.77 0.52 -21.46
N LEU A 139 -11.42 -0.65 -21.34
CA LEU A 139 -11.25 -1.57 -20.21
C LEU A 139 -9.81 -2.10 -20.10
N ASN A 140 -9.17 -2.41 -21.23
CA ASN A 140 -7.76 -2.79 -21.25
C ASN A 140 -6.85 -1.65 -20.77
N GLY A 141 -7.11 -0.41 -21.21
CA GLY A 141 -6.39 0.77 -20.74
C GLY A 141 -6.49 0.95 -19.23
N ILE A 142 -7.71 0.92 -18.69
CA ILE A 142 -7.97 1.01 -17.24
C ILE A 142 -7.27 -0.11 -16.48
N SER A 143 -7.28 -1.34 -17.01
CA SER A 143 -6.59 -2.49 -16.39
C SER A 143 -5.08 -2.26 -16.32
N GLY A 144 -4.48 -1.69 -17.36
CA GLY A 144 -3.06 -1.31 -17.38
C GLY A 144 -2.73 -0.23 -16.34
N ASP A 145 -3.58 0.79 -16.21
CA ASP A 145 -3.42 1.84 -15.20
C ASP A 145 -3.48 1.26 -13.78
N VAL A 146 -4.39 0.32 -13.53
CA VAL A 146 -4.50 -0.40 -12.26
C VAL A 146 -3.22 -1.18 -11.95
N VAL A 147 -2.67 -1.94 -12.91
CA VAL A 147 -1.41 -2.68 -12.72
C VAL A 147 -0.25 -1.73 -12.39
N SER A 148 -0.16 -0.59 -13.09
CA SER A 148 0.86 0.43 -12.81
C SER A 148 0.73 1.03 -11.40
N ALA A 149 -0.50 1.35 -10.98
CA ALA A 149 -0.78 1.84 -9.64
C ALA A 149 -0.44 0.80 -8.56
N LEU A 150 -0.79 -0.47 -8.77
CA LEU A 150 -0.45 -1.58 -7.87
C LEU A 150 1.07 -1.76 -7.76
N GLY A 151 1.81 -1.59 -8.86
CA GLY A 151 3.28 -1.57 -8.84
C GLY A 151 3.85 -0.47 -7.94
N SER A 152 3.30 0.73 -8.02
CA SER A 152 3.69 1.86 -7.16
C SER A 152 3.36 1.61 -5.69
N ILE A 153 2.19 1.03 -5.40
CA ILE A 153 1.79 0.64 -4.04
C ILE A 153 2.74 -0.43 -3.48
N LYS A 154 3.10 -1.44 -4.27
CA LYS A 154 4.04 -2.49 -3.89
C LYS A 154 5.40 -1.90 -3.48
N GLN A 155 5.90 -0.93 -4.26
CA GLN A 155 7.14 -0.23 -3.93
C GLN A 155 7.02 0.56 -2.62
N ALA A 156 5.91 1.27 -2.40
CA ALA A 156 5.68 2.00 -1.17
C ALA A 156 5.64 1.05 0.06
N ILE A 157 5.00 -0.11 -0.07
CA ILE A 157 4.97 -1.11 1.01
C ILE A 157 6.37 -1.67 1.30
N ASN A 158 7.19 -1.91 0.28
CA ASN A 158 8.57 -2.34 0.47
C ASN A 158 9.39 -1.30 1.25
N ASN A 159 9.24 -0.01 0.92
CA ASN A 159 9.90 1.07 1.65
C ASN A 159 9.43 1.11 3.13
N VAL A 160 8.13 0.91 3.38
CA VAL A 160 7.61 0.81 4.75
C VAL A 160 8.25 -0.37 5.49
N SER A 161 8.39 -1.54 4.86
CA SER A 161 9.04 -2.69 5.48
C SER A 161 10.51 -2.43 5.81
N GLU A 162 11.23 -1.67 4.98
CA GLU A 162 12.61 -1.26 5.24
C GLU A 162 12.69 -0.29 6.42
N TYR A 163 11.83 0.73 6.46
CA TYR A 163 11.74 1.66 7.60
C TYR A 163 11.39 0.94 8.89
N VAL A 164 10.51 -0.06 8.82
CA VAL A 164 10.14 -0.86 9.97
C VAL A 164 11.34 -1.62 10.53
N THR A 165 12.14 -2.22 9.65
CA THR A 165 13.34 -2.96 10.02
C THR A 165 14.41 -2.03 10.62
N SER A 166 14.65 -0.88 9.99
CA SER A 166 15.60 0.12 10.48
C SER A 166 15.20 0.68 11.85
N THR A 167 13.92 1.02 12.02
CA THR A 167 13.40 1.53 13.29
C THR A 167 13.48 0.48 14.39
N ALA A 168 13.16 -0.79 14.09
CA ALA A 168 13.28 -1.87 15.07
C ALA A 168 14.73 -2.02 15.58
N ALA A 169 15.72 -1.94 14.68
CA ALA A 169 17.14 -1.98 15.07
C ALA A 169 17.53 -0.79 15.97
N ALA A 170 17.09 0.42 15.62
CA ALA A 170 17.35 1.61 16.45
C ALA A 170 16.70 1.52 17.83
N VAL A 171 15.52 0.91 17.93
CA VAL A 171 14.80 0.71 19.20
C VAL A 171 15.50 -0.31 20.10
N GLU A 172 16.09 -1.37 19.52
CA GLU A 172 16.92 -2.34 20.25
C GLU A 172 18.18 -1.69 20.84
N GLU A 173 18.84 -0.82 20.07
CA GLU A 173 19.98 -0.01 20.55
C GLU A 173 19.55 0.93 21.68
N GLN A 174 18.43 1.65 21.50
CA GLN A 174 17.89 2.53 22.55
C GLN A 174 17.55 1.79 23.84
N SER A 175 17.02 0.56 23.76
CA SER A 175 16.75 -0.26 24.95
C SER A 175 18.03 -0.54 25.73
N THR A 176 19.11 -0.87 25.03
CA THR A 176 20.42 -1.14 25.62
C THR A 176 20.96 0.09 26.34
N VAL A 177 20.99 1.24 25.66
CA VAL A 177 21.49 2.52 26.22
C VAL A 177 20.66 2.94 27.44
N THR A 178 19.34 2.77 27.38
CA THR A 178 18.44 3.16 28.48
C THR A 178 18.65 2.29 29.72
N ASN A 179 18.88 0.98 29.55
CA ASN A 179 19.20 0.08 30.65
C ASN A 179 20.56 0.40 31.28
N GLU A 180 21.56 0.74 30.47
CA GLU A 180 22.86 1.19 30.95
C GLU A 180 22.76 2.51 31.73
N MET A 181 21.93 3.45 31.26
CA MET A 181 21.70 4.74 31.92
C MET A 181 21.06 4.55 33.30
N SER A 182 20.00 3.74 33.39
CA SER A 182 19.35 3.43 34.68
C SER A 182 20.35 2.79 35.66
N THR A 183 21.10 1.79 35.20
CA THR A 183 22.14 1.12 36.02
C THR A 183 23.23 2.10 36.47
N SER A 184 23.67 2.99 35.57
CA SER A 184 24.71 3.99 35.87
C SER A 184 24.22 5.03 36.88
N MET A 185 22.97 5.47 36.78
CA MET A 185 22.36 6.39 37.75
C MET A 185 22.20 5.75 39.13
N GLN A 186 21.78 4.48 39.20
CA GLN A 186 21.70 3.74 40.47
C GLN A 186 23.07 3.61 41.14
N ARG A 187 24.12 3.28 40.38
CA ARG A 187 25.50 3.23 40.90
C ARG A 187 25.97 4.61 41.38
N ALA A 188 25.75 5.65 40.60
CA ALA A 188 26.16 7.00 40.95
C ALA A 188 25.42 7.54 42.19
N ALA A 189 24.14 7.20 42.35
CA ALA A 189 23.35 7.55 43.54
C ALA A 189 23.89 6.83 44.79
N ALA A 190 24.27 5.56 44.67
CA ALA A 190 24.90 4.80 45.75
C ALA A 190 26.27 5.36 46.14
N GLU A 191 27.09 5.76 45.16
CA GLU A 191 28.38 6.42 45.40
C GLU A 191 28.20 7.79 46.09
N ALA A 192 27.25 8.61 45.63
CA ALA A 192 26.93 9.90 46.26
C ALA A 192 26.48 9.72 47.72
N ALA A 193 25.68 8.68 48.01
CA ALA A 193 25.28 8.35 49.38
C ALA A 193 26.48 7.92 50.24
N ALA A 194 27.41 7.13 49.70
CA ALA A 194 28.63 6.72 50.40
C ALA A 194 29.57 7.90 50.70
N ILE A 195 29.67 8.87 49.79
CA ILE A 195 30.44 10.11 50.01
C ILE A 195 29.80 10.94 51.12
N ALA A 196 28.48 11.11 51.10
CA ALA A 196 27.75 11.84 52.14
C ALA A 196 27.90 11.19 53.53
N ALA A 197 27.96 9.86 53.61
CA ALA A 197 28.18 9.13 54.86
C ALA A 197 29.61 9.30 55.43
N ARG A 198 30.58 9.69 54.59
CA ARG A 198 31.99 9.92 54.96
C ARG A 198 32.33 11.39 55.23
N ALA A 199 31.39 12.31 55.00
CA ALA A 199 31.55 13.77 55.09
C ALA A 199 30.96 14.38 56.38
#